data_AF-A0A9E4YA95-F1
#
_entry.id   AF-A0A9E4YA95-F1
#
_cell.length_a   1.000
_cell.length_b   1.000
_cell.length_c   1.000
_cell.angle_alpha   90.00
_cell.angle_beta   90.00
_cell.angle_gamma   90.00
#
_symmetry.space_group_name_H-M   'P 1'
#
loop_
_entity.id
_entity.type
_entity.pdbx_description
1 polymer ?
#
loop_
_entity_poly.entity_id
_entity_poly.type
_entity_poly.pdbx_seq_one_letter_code
_entity_poly.pdbx_strand_id
1 'polypeptide(L)' 'IDSKATYFDGPKAVNPSGGLISKGHPIGATGMAQIYEIFSQLRGEAGDRQVKNAKLGLTENGGGMVKGDPAAVSVHIFAV' A
#
# COMPACT_ATOMS: atom_id res chain seq x y z
N ILE A 1 10.75 12.12 -6.31
CA ILE A 1 9.61 13.05 -6.54
C ILE A 1 9.58 13.47 -8.00
N ASP A 2 10.72 13.89 -8.54
CA ASP A 2 10.87 14.38 -9.92
C ASP A 2 10.34 13.43 -11.01
N SER A 3 10.52 12.11 -10.83
CA SER A 3 10.02 11.10 -11.78
C SER A 3 8.53 10.76 -11.63
N LYS A 4 7.88 11.18 -10.54
CA LYS A 4 6.51 10.82 -10.15
C LYS A 4 6.21 9.31 -10.16
N ALA A 5 7.24 8.47 -10.07
CA ALA A 5 7.11 7.01 -10.25
C ALA A 5 6.09 6.36 -9.30
N THR A 6 5.97 6.91 -8.08
CA THR A 6 5.14 6.38 -6.99
C THR A 6 3.77 7.02 -6.86
N TYR A 7 3.42 7.95 -7.77
CA TYR A 7 2.11 8.60 -7.76
C TYR A 7 1.04 7.57 -8.13
N PHE A 8 -0.24 7.82 -7.80
CA PHE A 8 -1.31 6.83 -8.02
C PHE A 8 -1.52 6.50 -9.51
N ASP A 9 -1.21 7.44 -10.40
CA ASP A 9 -1.19 7.33 -11.86
C ASP A 9 0.22 7.05 -12.41
N GLY A 10 1.20 6.92 -11.53
CA GLY A 10 2.57 6.57 -11.86
C GLY A 10 2.76 5.08 -12.16
N PRO A 11 3.91 4.71 -12.74
CA PRO A 11 4.21 3.33 -13.13
C PRO A 11 4.29 2.33 -11.96
N LYS A 12 4.49 2.81 -10.73
CA LYS A 12 4.55 1.98 -9.51
C LYS A 12 3.83 2.69 -8.38
N ALA A 13 2.52 2.81 -8.47
CA ALA A 13 1.70 3.48 -7.46
C ALA A 13 1.97 2.92 -6.05
N VAL A 14 2.32 3.82 -5.11
CA VAL A 14 2.56 3.48 -3.70
C VAL A 14 1.56 4.21 -2.83
N ASN A 15 0.90 3.47 -1.94
CA ASN A 15 -0.08 4.02 -1.00
C ASN A 15 -1.14 4.95 -1.66
N PRO A 16 -1.88 4.53 -2.72
CA PRO A 16 -2.89 5.38 -3.36
C PRO A 16 -3.98 5.89 -2.39
N SER A 17 -4.20 5.16 -1.29
CA SER A 17 -5.11 5.57 -0.22
C SER A 17 -4.58 6.68 0.69
N GLY A 18 -3.35 7.18 0.48
CA GLY A 18 -2.66 8.16 1.32
C GLY A 18 -1.73 7.58 2.40
N GLY A 19 -1.72 6.26 2.58
CA GLY A 19 -0.85 5.56 3.53
C GLY A 19 -0.99 6.02 4.99
N LEU A 20 -0.02 5.69 5.84
CA LEU A 20 -0.05 6.00 7.27
C LEU A 20 -0.10 7.51 7.55
N ILE A 21 0.48 8.33 6.66
CA ILE A 21 0.59 9.78 6.82
C ILE A 21 -0.77 10.47 6.65
N SER A 22 -1.56 10.08 5.64
CA SER A 22 -2.82 10.77 5.32
C SER A 22 -4.08 9.97 5.68
N LYS A 23 -4.09 8.64 5.45
CA LYS A 23 -5.21 7.77 5.86
C LYS A 23 -5.22 7.52 7.37
N GLY A 24 -4.04 7.56 7.99
CA GLY A 24 -3.83 7.33 9.42
C GLY A 24 -3.17 5.98 9.74
N HIS A 25 -2.68 5.86 10.98
CA HIS A 25 -1.92 4.70 11.47
C HIS A 25 -2.46 4.15 12.80
N PRO A 26 -3.63 3.48 12.79
CA PRO A 26 -4.01 2.63 13.91
C PRO A 26 -3.11 1.38 13.89
N ILE A 27 -2.19 1.29 14.85
CA ILE A 27 -1.05 0.33 14.84
C ILE A 27 -1.49 -1.09 14.44
N GLY A 28 -2.45 -1.69 15.14
CA GLY A 28 -2.91 -3.05 14.85
C GLY A 28 -3.73 -3.21 13.57
N ALA A 29 -4.40 -2.16 13.09
CA ALA A 29 -5.27 -2.23 11.92
C ALA A 29 -4.57 -1.82 10.61
N THR A 30 -3.32 -1.34 10.68
CA THR A 30 -2.60 -0.82 9.51
C THR A 30 -2.31 -1.90 8.48
N GLY A 31 -1.84 -3.07 8.88
CA GLY A 31 -1.58 -4.19 7.95
C GLY A 31 -2.86 -4.62 7.21
N MET A 32 -3.98 -4.72 7.94
CA MET A 32 -5.29 -5.03 7.34
C MET A 32 -5.75 -3.93 6.36
N ALA A 33 -5.54 -2.67 6.71
CA ALA A 33 -5.90 -1.54 5.85
C ALA A 33 -5.07 -1.47 4.55
N GLN A 34 -3.82 -1.95 4.59
CA GLN A 34 -2.96 -2.10 3.40
C GLN A 34 -3.47 -3.24 2.49
N ILE A 35 -3.79 -4.40 3.06
CA ILE A 35 -4.34 -5.54 2.30
C ILE A 35 -5.69 -5.16 1.67
N TYR A 36 -6.57 -4.52 2.42
CA TYR A 36 -7.84 -4.02 1.92
C TYR A 36 -7.65 -3.09 0.71
N GLU A 37 -6.70 -2.15 0.78
CA GLU A 37 -6.41 -1.26 -0.34
C GLU A 37 -5.99 -2.03 -1.59
N ILE A 38 -5.06 -2.99 -1.46
CA ILE A 38 -4.62 -3.79 -2.60
C ILE A 38 -5.77 -4.59 -3.21
N PHE A 39 -6.63 -5.21 -2.40
CA PHE A 39 -7.79 -5.92 -2.92
C PHE A 39 -8.82 -5.00 -3.60
N SER A 40 -9.06 -3.80 -3.07
CA SER A 40 -9.90 -2.81 -3.77
C SER A 40 -9.32 -2.45 -5.13
N GLN A 41 -8.00 -2.27 -5.23
CA GLN A 41 -7.33 -1.94 -6.48
C GLN A 41 -7.41 -3.08 -7.50
N LEU A 42 -7.11 -4.32 -7.08
CA LEU A 42 -7.14 -5.49 -7.97
C LEU A 42 -8.55 -5.83 -8.46
N ARG A 43 -9.59 -5.51 -7.68
CA ARG A 43 -10.99 -5.71 -8.06
C ARG A 43 -11.60 -4.57 -8.88
N GLY A 44 -10.88 -3.45 -9.06
CA GLY A 44 -11.44 -2.28 -9.74
C GLY A 44 -12.43 -1.49 -8.88
N GLU A 45 -12.37 -1.62 -7.56
CA GLU A 45 -13.31 -1.05 -6.59
C GLU A 45 -12.72 0.14 -5.81
N ALA A 46 -11.58 0.69 -6.24
CA ALA A 46 -10.90 1.75 -5.50
C ALA A 46 -11.42 3.18 -5.79
N GLY A 47 -12.51 3.33 -6.56
CA GLY A 47 -13.11 4.65 -6.85
C GLY A 47 -12.11 5.62 -7.49
N ASP A 48 -12.10 6.88 -7.06
CA ASP A 48 -11.28 7.95 -7.66
C ASP A 48 -9.76 7.70 -7.61
N ARG A 49 -9.31 6.82 -6.72
CA ARG A 49 -7.89 6.44 -6.54
C ARG A 49 -7.51 5.15 -7.26
N GLN A 50 -8.36 4.66 -8.17
CA GLN A 50 -8.13 3.43 -8.92
C GLN A 50 -6.88 3.52 -9.80
N VAL A 51 -5.95 2.59 -9.58
CA VAL A 51 -4.76 2.38 -10.42
C VAL A 51 -5.19 1.66 -11.69
N LYS A 52 -4.79 2.21 -12.84
CA LYS A 52 -5.13 1.67 -14.16
C LYS A 52 -4.50 0.29 -14.36
N ASN A 53 -5.32 -0.68 -14.77
CA ASN A 53 -4.88 -2.04 -15.13
C ASN A 53 -4.07 -2.76 -14.02
N ALA A 54 -4.42 -2.55 -12.75
CA ALA A 54 -3.79 -3.25 -11.64
C ALA A 54 -4.01 -4.78 -11.77
N LYS A 55 -2.91 -5.54 -11.87
CA LYS A 55 -2.91 -7.03 -11.92
C LYS A 55 -2.07 -7.67 -10.83
N LEU A 56 -1.19 -6.90 -10.22
CA LEU A 56 -0.26 -7.32 -9.18
C LEU A 56 -0.25 -6.25 -8.10
N GLY A 57 -0.36 -6.67 -6.84
CA GLY A 57 -0.28 -5.79 -5.69
C GLY A 57 0.64 -6.38 -4.62
N LEU A 58 1.31 -5.50 -3.88
CA LEU A 58 2.22 -5.86 -2.79
C LEU A 58 1.89 -5.04 -1.55
N THR A 59 1.94 -5.68 -0.39
CA THR A 59 1.96 -4.98 0.90
C THR A 59 3.25 -5.32 1.64
N GLU A 60 3.88 -4.30 2.23
CA GLU A 60 4.97 -4.44 3.19
C GLU A 60 4.52 -3.75 4.49
N ASN A 61 4.46 -4.52 5.58
CA ASN A 61 4.06 -4.02 6.89
C ASN A 61 5.16 -4.31 7.91
N GLY A 62 5.77 -3.26 8.45
CA GLY A 62 6.78 -3.35 9.50
C GLY A 62 6.18 -3.13 10.88
N GLY A 63 6.66 -3.89 11.88
CA GLY A 63 6.25 -3.78 13.27
C GLY A 63 7.43 -3.86 14.24
N GLY A 64 7.37 -3.11 15.34
CA GLY A 64 8.47 -2.95 16.28
C GLY A 64 9.66 -2.17 15.70
N MET A 65 10.65 -1.86 16.53
CA MET A 65 11.84 -1.11 16.13
C MET A 65 13.10 -1.72 16.75
N VAL A 66 14.12 -1.98 15.93
CA VAL A 66 15.47 -2.38 16.36
C VAL A 66 16.47 -1.50 15.61
N LYS A 67 17.18 -0.63 16.33
CA LYS A 67 18.21 0.27 15.77
C LYS A 67 17.73 1.16 14.60
N GLY A 68 16.44 1.51 14.57
CA GLY A 68 15.85 2.36 13.54
C GLY A 68 15.18 1.61 12.39
N ASP A 69 15.28 0.28 12.37
CA ASP A 69 14.63 -0.59 11.38
C ASP A 69 13.46 -1.37 12.00
N PRO A 70 12.47 -1.80 11.20
CA PRO A 70 11.37 -2.63 11.69
C PRO A 70 11.90 -3.95 12.28
N ALA A 71 11.42 -4.31 13.48
CA ALA A 71 11.85 -5.54 14.16
C ALA A 71 11.33 -6.80 13.47
N ALA A 72 10.14 -6.71 12.87
CA ALA A 72 9.51 -7.75 12.07
C ALA A 72 8.82 -7.12 10.86
N VAL A 73 8.78 -7.85 9.75
CA VAL A 73 8.11 -7.42 8.52
C VAL A 73 7.25 -8.56 7.98
N SER A 74 6.03 -8.25 7.56
CA SER A 74 5.24 -9.12 6.70
C SER A 74 5.18 -8.57 5.27
N VAL A 75 5.36 -9.46 4.29
CA VAL A 75 5.24 -9.15 2.87
C VAL A 75 4.20 -10.07 2.25
N HIS A 76 3.29 -9.48 1.49
CA HIS A 76 2.27 -10.22 0.74
C HIS A 76 2.27 -9.79 -0.72
N ILE A 77 2.08 -10.75 -1.63
CA ILE A 77 1.94 -10.53 -3.07
C ILE A 77 0.60 -11.11 -3.49
N PHE A 78 -0.22 -10.30 -4.16
CA PHE A 78 -1.55 -10.66 -4.62
C PHE A 78 -1.64 -10.43 -6.13
N ALA A 79 -2.37 -11.29 -6.84
CA ALA A 79 -2.58 -11.18 -8.28
C ALA A 79 -4.00 -11.58 -8.67
N VAL A 80 -4.48 -11.06 -9.80
CA VAL A 80 -5.77 -11.39 -10.44
C VAL A 80 -5.58 -11.63 -11.94
#